data_AF-A0A1G7ZG08-F1
#
_entry.id   AF-A0A1G7ZG08-F1
#
_cell.length_a   1.000
_cell.length_b   1.000
_cell.length_c   1.000
_cell.angle_alpha   90.00
_cell.angle_beta   90.00
_cell.angle_gamma   90.00
#
_symmetry.space_group_name_H-M   'P 1'
#
loop_
_entity.id
_entity.type
_entity.pdbx_description
1 polymer ?
#
loop_
_entity_poly.entity_id
_entity_poly.type
_entity_poly.pdbx_seq_one_letter_code
_entity_poly.pdbx_strand_id
1 'polypeptide(L)'
;MTLATDEFIRRFLIHVLPRGLHRIRHYGLFAKGACADNIARARELLAKPDGQPASAADRSKPSCPCCGGRMIIIEVFARGAAPRHRPTAPPVVIRIDTS
;
A
#
# COMPACT_ATOMS: atom_id res chain seq x y z
N MET A 1 -12.18 -15.28 21.73
CA MET A 1 -11.53 -14.57 22.85
C MET A 1 -12.24 -13.25 23.04
N THR A 2 -13.03 -13.13 24.10
CA THR A 2 -13.74 -11.91 24.49
C THR A 2 -12.86 -11.12 25.44
N LEU A 3 -12.55 -9.86 25.10
CA LEU A 3 -11.86 -8.95 26.00
C LEU A 3 -12.87 -8.31 26.96
N ALA A 4 -12.41 -7.97 28.15
CA ALA A 4 -13.16 -7.11 29.06
C ALA A 4 -13.41 -5.74 28.41
N THR A 5 -14.55 -5.12 28.74
CA THR A 5 -15.02 -3.90 28.08
C THR A 5 -14.02 -2.75 28.15
N ASP A 6 -13.36 -2.58 29.30
CA ASP A 6 -12.33 -1.57 29.55
C ASP A 6 -11.09 -1.78 28.66
N GLU A 7 -10.63 -3.03 28.54
CA GLU A 7 -9.47 -3.36 27.71
C GLU A 7 -9.79 -3.24 26.21
N PHE A 8 -11.03 -3.52 25.80
CA PHE A 8 -11.48 -3.25 24.43
C PHE A 8 -11.47 -1.75 24.11
N ILE A 9 -12.05 -0.91 24.99
CA ILE A 9 -12.09 0.54 24.79
C ILE A 9 -10.68 1.12 24.74
N ARG A 10 -9.79 0.69 25.64
CA ARG A 10 -8.39 1.13 25.67
C ARG A 10 -7.66 0.81 24.36
N ARG A 11 -7.75 -0.43 23.88
CA ARG A 11 -7.12 -0.83 22.61
C ARG A 11 -7.75 -0.14 21.41
N PHE A 12 -9.07 0.01 21.40
CA PHE A 12 -9.79 0.68 20.33
C PHE A 12 -9.34 2.14 20.19
N LEU A 13 -9.24 2.90 21.28
CA LEU A 13 -8.82 4.30 21.26
C LEU A 13 -7.34 4.51 20.94
N ILE A 14 -6.48 3.51 21.20
CA ILE A 14 -5.07 3.54 20.76
C ILE A 14 -4.94 3.40 19.23
N HIS A 15 -5.85 2.66 18.60
CA HIS A 15 -5.75 2.33 17.18
C HIS A 15 -6.66 3.15 16.28
N VAL A 16 -7.86 3.50 16.75
CA VAL A 16 -8.88 4.27 16.04
C VAL A 16 -8.92 5.65 16.66
N LEU A 17 -8.39 6.62 15.93
CA LEU A 17 -8.43 8.01 16.35
C LEU A 17 -9.83 8.57 16.11
N PRO A 18 -10.52 9.08 17.15
CA PRO A 18 -11.80 9.74 16.99
C PRO A 18 -11.71 10.92 16.02
N ARG A 19 -12.78 11.16 15.26
CA ARG A 19 -12.84 12.23 14.27
C ARG A 19 -12.59 13.59 14.93
N GLY A 20 -11.68 14.38 14.36
CA GLY A 20 -11.31 15.71 14.88
C GLY A 20 -10.09 15.72 15.82
N LEU A 21 -9.57 14.55 16.20
CA LEU A 21 -8.28 14.45 16.87
C LEU A 21 -7.17 14.18 15.84
N HIS A 22 -5.97 14.72 16.07
CA HIS A 22 -4.80 14.52 15.20
C HIS A 22 -3.85 13.47 15.79
N ARG A 23 -3.38 12.52 14.96
CA ARG A 23 -2.50 11.45 15.45
C ARG A 23 -1.08 12.01 15.58
N ILE A 24 -0.64 12.30 16.79
CA ILE A 24 0.77 12.67 17.03
C ILE A 24 1.62 11.41 16.94
N ARG A 25 2.55 11.39 15.98
CA ARG A 25 3.51 10.31 15.79
C ARG A 25 4.86 10.74 16.36
N HIS A 26 5.33 10.02 17.38
CA HIS A 26 6.66 10.23 17.97
C HIS A 26 7.78 9.53 17.18
N TYR A 27 7.44 8.60 16.28
CA TYR A 27 8.37 7.84 15.45
C TYR A 27 7.72 7.43 14.12
N GLY A 28 8.53 7.03 13.14
CA GLY A 28 8.09 6.58 11.82
C GLY A 28 8.12 7.67 10.73
N LEU A 29 7.77 7.29 9.50
CA LEU A 29 7.92 8.12 8.30
C LEU A 29 7.25 9.51 8.43
N PHE A 30 6.12 9.57 9.13
CA PHE A 30 5.32 10.79 9.33
C PHE A 30 5.46 11.38 10.74
N ALA A 31 6.54 11.08 11.47
CA ALA A 31 6.79 11.69 12.78
C ALA A 31 7.10 13.18 12.62
N LYS A 32 6.47 14.02 13.46
CA LYS A 32 6.67 15.47 13.44
C LYS A 32 8.13 15.81 13.76
N GLY A 33 8.73 16.74 13.03
CA GLY A 33 10.14 17.13 13.16
C GLY A 33 11.03 16.56 12.04
N ALA A 34 10.89 15.27 11.71
CA ALA A 34 11.67 14.62 10.65
C ALA A 34 10.84 14.26 9.40
N CYS A 35 9.53 14.54 9.39
CA CYS A 35 8.60 14.16 8.33
C CYS A 35 9.04 14.64 6.93
N ALA A 36 9.46 15.90 6.82
CA ALA A 36 9.87 16.47 5.53
C ALA A 36 11.10 15.74 4.95
N ASP A 37 12.14 15.57 5.76
CA ASP A 37 13.38 14.89 5.37
C ASP A 37 13.13 13.40 5.07
N ASN A 38 12.31 12.75 5.89
CA ASN A 38 11.93 11.35 5.69
C ASN A 38 11.13 11.15 4.40
N ILE A 39 10.22 12.07 4.05
CA ILE A 39 9.45 12.03 2.79
C ILE A 39 10.37 12.31 1.60
N ALA A 40 11.28 13.28 1.70
CA ALA A 40 12.25 13.56 0.65
C ALA A 40 13.14 12.33 0.38
N ARG A 41 13.66 11.73 1.44
CA ARG A 41 14.46 10.50 1.35
C ARG A 41 13.67 9.33 0.77
N ALA A 42 12.40 9.18 1.14
CA ALA A 42 11.54 8.15 0.56
C ALA A 42 11.33 8.38 -0.95
N ARG A 43 11.14 9.63 -1.39
CA ARG A 43 11.02 9.97 -2.82
C ARG A 43 12.29 9.65 -3.59
N GLU A 44 13.46 9.94 -3.05
CA GLU A 44 14.75 9.57 -3.66
C GLU A 44 14.88 8.05 -3.84
N LEU A 45 14.53 7.29 -2.80
CA LEU A 45 14.59 5.83 -2.85
C LEU A 45 13.56 5.22 -3.80
N LEU A 46 12.42 5.89 -3.99
CA LEU A 46 11.36 5.49 -4.92
C LEU A 46 11.59 5.96 -6.35
N ALA A 47 12.38 7.03 -6.56
CA ALA A 47 12.81 7.51 -7.86
C ALA A 47 13.84 6.53 -8.46
N LYS A 48 13.34 5.35 -8.83
CA LYS A 48 14.03 4.42 -9.71
C LYS A 48 14.22 5.12 -11.06
N PRO A 49 15.38 5.02 -11.73
CA PRO A 49 15.51 5.53 -13.09
C PRO A 49 14.43 4.87 -13.94
N ASP A 50 13.73 5.68 -14.73
CA ASP A 50 12.78 5.21 -15.74
C ASP A 50 13.45 4.07 -16.51
N GLY A 51 12.93 2.85 -16.33
CA GLY A 51 13.30 1.77 -17.21
C GLY A 51 13.00 2.25 -18.63
N GLN A 52 14.05 2.29 -19.46
CA GLN A 52 14.01 2.59 -20.89
C GLN A 52 12.72 2.13 -21.56
N PRO A 53 12.26 2.83 -22.62
CA PRO A 53 11.15 2.34 -23.43
C PRO A 53 11.47 0.91 -23.81
N ALA A 54 10.64 -0.02 -23.36
CA ALA A 54 10.84 -1.43 -23.65
C ALA A 54 10.80 -1.55 -25.18
N SER A 55 11.98 -1.75 -25.75
CA SER A 55 12.19 -2.16 -27.12
C SER A 55 11.25 -3.31 -27.44
N ALA A 56 10.57 -3.19 -28.58
CA ALA A 56 9.73 -4.21 -29.20
C ALA A 56 8.77 -4.92 -28.23
N ALA A 57 7.52 -4.46 -28.20
CA ALA A 57 6.42 -5.21 -27.63
C ALA A 57 6.44 -6.66 -28.13
N ASP A 58 6.82 -7.57 -27.23
CA ASP A 58 6.50 -8.97 -27.37
C ASP A 58 4.97 -9.06 -27.35
N ARG A 59 4.38 -9.24 -28.53
CA ARG A 59 2.92 -9.18 -28.79
C ARG A 59 2.12 -10.24 -28.04
N SER A 60 2.80 -11.08 -27.25
CA SER A 60 2.24 -12.17 -26.46
C SER A 60 1.76 -11.75 -25.07
N LYS A 61 2.10 -10.54 -24.57
CA LYS A 61 1.67 -10.07 -23.24
C LYS A 61 0.39 -9.23 -23.32
N PRO A 62 -0.62 -9.50 -22.46
CA PRO A 62 -1.84 -8.71 -22.45
C PRO A 62 -1.54 -7.26 -22.07
N SER A 63 -2.12 -6.33 -22.81
CA SER A 63 -2.10 -4.90 -22.52
C SER A 63 -3.48 -4.45 -22.04
N CYS A 64 -3.50 -3.43 -21.19
CA CYS A 64 -4.74 -2.85 -20.69
C CYS A 64 -5.49 -2.16 -21.84
N PRO A 65 -6.76 -2.52 -22.13
CA PRO A 65 -7.51 -1.93 -23.24
C PRO A 65 -7.80 -0.43 -23.06
N CYS A 66 -7.64 0.12 -21.85
CA CYS A 66 -7.92 1.52 -21.54
C CYS A 66 -6.69 2.44 -21.62
N CYS A 67 -5.50 1.97 -21.25
CA CYS A 67 -4.30 2.81 -21.15
C CYS A 67 -3.06 2.24 -21.84
N GLY A 68 -3.15 1.07 -22.48
CA GLY A 68 -2.01 0.38 -23.07
C GLY A 68 -0.97 -0.12 -22.06
N GLY A 69 -1.23 0.06 -20.75
CA GLY A 69 -0.35 -0.38 -19.68
C GLY A 69 -0.13 -1.88 -19.70
N ARG A 70 1.03 -2.32 -19.20
CA ARG A 70 1.41 -3.73 -19.14
C ARG A 70 0.53 -4.46 -18.13
N MET A 71 -0.16 -5.53 -18.55
CA MET A 71 -0.82 -6.46 -17.64
C MET A 71 0.10 -7.64 -17.33
N ILE A 72 -0.03 -8.18 -16.12
CA ILE A 72 0.76 -9.33 -15.65
C ILE A 72 -0.22 -10.43 -15.28
N ILE A 73 -0.04 -11.61 -15.88
CA ILE A 73 -0.79 -12.81 -15.50
C ILE A 73 -0.20 -13.34 -14.21
N ILE A 74 -0.98 -13.32 -13.13
CA ILE A 74 -0.54 -13.71 -11.79
C ILE A 74 -0.54 -15.25 -11.63
N GLU A 75 -1.53 -15.93 -12.22
CA GLU A 75 -1.63 -17.38 -12.25
C GLU A 75 -2.49 -17.82 -13.44
N VAL A 76 -2.16 -18.97 -14.03
CA VAL A 76 -3.03 -19.69 -14.98
C VAL A 76 -3.39 -21.02 -14.34
N PHE A 77 -4.68 -21.32 -14.22
CA PHE A 77 -5.17 -22.56 -13.63
C PHE A 77 -6.07 -23.30 -14.61
N ALA A 78 -6.06 -24.64 -14.53
CA ALA A 78 -6.91 -25.49 -15.37
C ALA A 78 -8.39 -25.28 -15.02
N ARG A 79 -9.29 -25.50 -15.98
CA ARG A 79 -10.74 -25.42 -15.74
C ARG A 79 -11.13 -26.38 -14.61
N GLY A 80 -11.81 -25.87 -13.58
CA GLY A 80 -12.22 -26.63 -12.40
C GLY A 80 -11.17 -26.70 -11.28
N ALA A 81 -9.95 -26.19 -11.49
CA ALA A 81 -8.97 -26.03 -10.42
C ALA A 81 -9.18 -24.71 -9.67
N ALA A 82 -8.92 -24.72 -8.36
CA ALA A 82 -8.93 -23.50 -7.57
C ALA A 82 -7.61 -22.72 -7.78
N PRO A 83 -7.66 -21.39 -7.96
CA PRO A 83 -6.46 -20.56 -7.99
C PRO A 83 -5.73 -20.69 -6.65
N ARG A 84 -4.41 -20.86 -6.70
CA ARG A 84 -3.57 -21.00 -5.51
C ARG A 84 -3.01 -19.65 -5.05
N HIS A 85 -3.00 -18.67 -5.94
CA HIS A 85 -2.53 -17.33 -5.62
C HIS A 85 -3.44 -16.67 -4.59
N ARG A 86 -2.87 -16.35 -3.44
CA ARG A 86 -3.49 -15.45 -2.46
C ARG A 86 -2.93 -14.06 -2.70
N PRO A 87 -3.76 -13.06 -3.05
CA PRO A 87 -3.33 -11.68 -3.09
C PRO A 87 -2.72 -11.32 -1.74
N THR A 88 -1.50 -10.80 -1.73
CA THR A 88 -0.98 -10.10 -0.57
C THR A 88 -1.99 -9.00 -0.25
N ALA A 89 -2.59 -9.01 0.94
CA ALA A 89 -3.59 -8.01 1.32
C ALA A 89 -3.06 -6.61 0.96
N PRO A 90 -3.83 -5.76 0.25
CA PRO A 90 -3.34 -4.45 -0.12
C PRO A 90 -2.98 -3.70 1.17
N PRO A 91 -1.88 -2.95 1.19
CA PRO A 91 -1.61 -2.09 2.32
C PRO A 91 -2.83 -1.16 2.44
N VAL A 92 -3.51 -1.19 3.58
CA VAL A 92 -4.52 -0.18 3.92
C VAL A 92 -3.88 1.17 3.64
N VAL A 93 -4.37 1.89 2.63
CA VAL A 93 -3.87 3.24 2.33
C VAL A 93 -4.43 4.16 3.41
N ILE A 94 -3.74 4.18 4.54
CA ILE A 94 -3.97 5.17 5.60
C ILE A 94 -3.62 6.51 4.96
N ARG A 95 -4.63 7.32 4.62
CA ARG A 95 -4.40 8.74 4.30
C ARG A 95 -3.90 9.39 5.57
N ILE A 96 -2.62 9.75 5.58
CA ILE A 96 -2.02 10.46 6.69
C ILE A 96 -2.17 11.93 6.36
N ASP A 97 -3.16 12.53 7.02
CA ASP A 97 -3.34 13.97 7.08
C ASP A 97 -2.09 14.57 7.75
N THR A 98 -1.33 15.35 6.98
CA THR A 98 -0.19 16.11 7.49
C THR A 98 -0.65 17.53 7.72
N SER A 99 -1.17 17.77 8.93
CA SER A 99 -1.21 19.10 9.56
C SER A 99 -0.14 19.22 10.65
#